data_AF-A0A9D9RXV4-F1
#
_entry.id   AF-A0A9D9RXV4-F1
#
_cell.length_a   1.000
_cell.length_b   1.000
_cell.length_c   1.000
_cell.angle_alpha   90.00
_cell.angle_beta   90.00
_cell.angle_gamma   90.00
#
_symmetry.space_group_name_H-M   'P 1'
#
loop_
_entity.id
_entity.type
_entity.pdbx_description
1 polymer ?
#
loop_
_entity_poly.entity_id
_entity_poly.type
_entity_poly.pdbx_seq_one_letter_code
_entity_poly.pdbx_strand_id
1 'polypeptide(L)'
;MAGSINQTQVQWSAADSISLNSNSVVDSDAVAINVEDDSGSVQISCDNSGTPASGDVIDIYVKWSNGDVLGDSGDDFDTSEHAEWLCRLDTYATNTPGEDPARKTVPLRVRGKKAFKLAAQAAQGASRAITLRVRYVGTRGQ
;
A
#
# COMPACT_ATOMS: atom_id res chain seq x y z
N MET A 1 14.75 -22.70 17.30
CA MET A 1 13.37 -22.70 16.75
C MET A 1 13.43 -22.26 15.29
N ALA A 2 12.35 -22.20 14.52
CA ALA A 2 12.39 -21.73 13.12
C ALA A 2 11.58 -20.43 13.00
N GLY A 3 12.12 -19.41 12.36
CA GLY A 3 11.38 -18.18 12.05
C GLY A 3 10.29 -18.46 11.00
N SER A 4 9.20 -17.68 11.02
CA SER A 4 8.08 -17.82 10.09
C SER A 4 7.90 -16.57 9.23
N ILE A 5 7.39 -16.76 8.02
CA ILE A 5 6.98 -15.69 7.11
C ILE A 5 5.47 -15.80 6.90
N ASN A 6 4.73 -14.74 7.19
CA ASN A 6 3.30 -14.66 6.97
C ASN A 6 3.01 -13.71 5.81
N GLN A 7 2.19 -14.16 4.86
CA GLN A 7 1.79 -13.37 3.70
C GLN A 7 0.31 -13.03 3.80
N THR A 8 -0.02 -11.76 3.58
CA THR A 8 -1.40 -11.28 3.57
C THR A 8 -1.64 -10.50 2.28
N GLN A 9 -2.68 -10.86 1.54
CA GLN A 9 -3.13 -10.05 0.41
C GLN A 9 -3.77 -8.78 0.95
N VAL A 10 -3.33 -7.61 0.50
CA VAL A 10 -3.99 -6.35 0.86
C VAL A 10 -5.25 -6.23 0.01
N GLN A 11 -6.37 -6.00 0.68
CA GLN A 11 -7.67 -5.90 0.05
C GLN A 11 -8.16 -4.45 -0.01
N TRP A 12 -9.04 -4.18 -0.97
CA TRP A 12 -9.63 -2.88 -1.25
C TRP A 12 -11.14 -3.07 -1.34
N SER A 13 -11.86 -2.85 -0.24
CA SER A 13 -13.29 -3.20 -0.14
C SER A 13 -13.53 -4.68 -0.48
N ALA A 14 -12.77 -5.57 0.20
CA ALA A 14 -12.77 -7.02 0.02
C ALA A 14 -12.31 -7.54 -1.35
N ALA A 15 -11.81 -6.68 -2.24
CA ALA A 15 -11.20 -7.08 -3.53
C ALA A 15 -9.67 -7.13 -3.44
N ASP A 16 -9.04 -8.09 -4.10
CA ASP A 16 -7.57 -8.27 -4.09
C ASP A 16 -6.80 -7.22 -4.94
N SER A 17 -7.54 -6.36 -5.63
CA SER A 17 -6.99 -5.29 -6.47
C SER A 17 -7.96 -4.13 -6.56
N ILE A 18 -7.44 -2.94 -6.84
CA ILE A 18 -8.24 -1.75 -7.14
C ILE A 18 -7.78 -1.11 -8.45
N SER A 19 -8.74 -0.59 -9.21
CA SER A 19 -8.48 0.22 -10.40
C SER A 19 -8.53 1.70 -10.03
N LEU A 20 -7.39 2.38 -10.10
CA LEU A 20 -7.26 3.80 -9.78
C LEU A 20 -7.32 4.65 -11.05
N ASN A 21 -8.36 5.47 -11.15
CA ASN A 21 -8.63 6.34 -12.30
C ASN A 21 -8.96 7.79 -11.87
N SER A 22 -8.66 8.17 -10.64
CA SER A 22 -8.91 9.52 -10.14
C SER A 22 -7.78 9.98 -9.23
N ASN A 23 -7.70 11.29 -9.05
CA ASN A 23 -6.81 11.96 -8.11
C ASN A 23 -7.26 11.87 -6.65
N SER A 24 -8.33 11.13 -6.37
CA SER A 24 -8.77 10.87 -5.00
C SER A 24 -7.87 9.84 -4.34
N VAL A 25 -7.59 10.05 -3.06
CA VAL A 25 -6.94 9.05 -2.22
C VAL A 25 -7.94 7.94 -1.96
N VAL A 26 -7.51 6.70 -2.17
CA VAL A 26 -8.28 5.51 -1.79
C VAL A 26 -7.51 4.74 -0.74
N ASP A 27 -8.20 4.32 0.31
CA ASP A 27 -7.63 3.52 1.38
C ASP A 27 -7.98 2.04 1.17
N SER A 28 -7.03 1.17 1.50
CA SER A 28 -7.25 -0.27 1.59
C SER A 28 -8.02 -0.62 2.88
N ASP A 29 -8.48 -1.87 2.92
CA ASP A 29 -8.99 -2.46 4.15
C ASP A 29 -7.87 -2.55 5.20
N ALA A 30 -8.24 -2.55 6.48
CA ALA A 30 -7.27 -2.64 7.56
C ALA A 30 -6.53 -3.99 7.53
N VAL A 31 -5.21 -3.94 7.51
CA VAL A 31 -4.34 -5.11 7.63
C VAL A 31 -3.83 -5.19 9.05
N ALA A 32 -4.23 -6.24 9.77
CA ALA A 32 -3.72 -6.52 11.10
C ALA A 32 -2.26 -6.96 11.02
N ILE A 33 -1.42 -6.40 11.87
CA ILE A 33 -0.03 -6.83 12.04
C ILE A 33 -0.02 -7.82 13.19
N ASN A 34 0.72 -8.91 13.06
CA ASN A 34 0.86 -9.79 14.20
C ASN A 34 1.77 -9.16 15.26
N VAL A 35 1.39 -9.25 16.52
CA VAL A 35 2.15 -8.69 17.65
C VAL A 35 3.59 -9.24 17.74
N GLU A 36 3.84 -10.43 17.17
CA GLU A 36 5.14 -11.09 17.15
C GLU A 36 6.00 -10.72 15.92
N ASP A 37 5.46 -9.98 14.95
CA ASP A 37 6.21 -9.59 13.75
C ASP A 37 7.25 -8.49 14.11
N ASP A 38 8.53 -8.78 13.85
CA ASP A 38 9.64 -7.85 14.13
C ASP A 38 9.96 -6.95 12.92
N SER A 39 9.74 -7.47 11.70
CA SER A 39 9.90 -6.71 10.47
C SER A 39 8.88 -7.10 9.41
N GLY A 40 8.57 -6.18 8.50
CA GLY A 40 7.63 -6.43 7.42
C GLY A 40 8.05 -5.77 6.11
N SER A 41 7.38 -6.13 5.03
CA SER A 41 7.50 -5.46 3.74
C SER A 41 6.21 -5.54 2.95
N VAL A 42 6.03 -4.62 2.01
CA VAL A 42 4.95 -4.69 1.02
C VAL A 42 5.54 -4.83 -0.37
N GLN A 43 5.08 -5.82 -1.12
CA GLN A 43 5.34 -5.94 -2.55
C GLN A 43 4.17 -5.33 -3.31
N ILE A 44 4.48 -4.32 -4.11
CA ILE A 44 3.52 -3.48 -4.82
C ILE A 44 3.66 -3.76 -6.32
N SER A 45 2.52 -3.88 -7.01
CA SER A 45 2.43 -3.95 -8.46
C SER A 45 1.41 -2.93 -8.96
N CYS A 46 1.85 -2.05 -9.86
CA CYS A 46 1.01 -1.09 -10.58
C CYS A 46 1.02 -1.45 -12.06
N ASP A 47 -0.15 -1.75 -12.62
CA ASP A 47 -0.32 -2.24 -13.98
C ASP A 47 -1.29 -1.33 -14.73
N ASN A 48 -0.80 -0.60 -15.74
CA ASN A 48 -1.64 0.31 -16.50
C ASN A 48 -2.60 -0.48 -17.38
N SER A 49 -3.90 -0.23 -17.25
CA SER A 49 -4.95 -0.99 -17.96
C SER A 49 -5.16 -0.53 -19.41
N GLY A 50 -4.21 0.23 -19.97
CA GLY A 50 -4.29 0.85 -21.29
C GLY A 50 -2.92 1.19 -21.86
N THR A 51 -2.81 2.30 -22.59
CA THR A 51 -1.53 2.83 -23.07
C THR A 51 -0.99 3.83 -22.06
N PRO A 52 0.11 3.52 -21.36
CA PRO A 52 0.71 4.44 -20.42
C PRO A 52 1.16 5.74 -21.11
N ALA A 53 1.00 6.85 -20.41
CA ALA A 53 1.57 8.13 -20.79
C ALA A 53 2.17 8.84 -19.58
N SER A 54 3.00 9.86 -19.84
CA SER A 54 3.62 10.64 -18.77
C SER A 54 2.58 11.18 -17.78
N GLY A 55 2.89 11.04 -16.50
CA GLY A 55 1.99 11.37 -15.39
C GLY A 55 1.15 10.21 -14.86
N ASP A 56 1.21 9.02 -15.48
CA ASP A 56 0.57 7.80 -14.97
C ASP A 56 1.38 7.21 -13.81
N VAL A 57 1.35 7.91 -12.67
CA VAL A 57 2.08 7.58 -11.45
C VAL A 57 1.10 7.28 -10.30
N ILE A 58 1.48 6.34 -9.43
CA ILE A 58 0.81 6.05 -8.17
C ILE A 58 1.73 6.43 -7.01
N ASP A 59 1.23 7.29 -6.14
CA ASP A 59 1.81 7.54 -4.83
C ASP A 59 1.17 6.61 -3.79
N ILE A 60 2.01 6.02 -2.94
CA ILE A 60 1.58 5.08 -1.92
C ILE A 60 2.10 5.56 -0.57
N TYR A 61 1.19 5.59 0.39
CA TYR A 61 1.42 5.94 1.77
C TYR A 61 0.94 4.82 2.68
N VAL A 62 1.47 4.77 3.89
CA VAL A 62 0.98 3.92 4.97
C VAL A 62 0.35 4.77 6.05
N LYS A 63 -0.83 4.35 6.48
CA LYS A 63 -1.55 4.89 7.63
C LYS A 63 -1.46 3.86 8.74
N TRP A 64 -0.71 4.15 9.79
CA TRP A 64 -0.56 3.27 10.93
C TRP A 64 -1.73 3.42 11.89
N SER A 65 -2.01 2.34 12.62
CA SER A 65 -2.82 2.40 13.83
C SER A 65 -2.12 1.68 14.97
N ASN A 66 -2.24 2.27 16.16
CA ASN A 66 -1.86 1.66 17.43
C ASN A 66 -3.08 1.27 18.27
N GLY A 67 -4.28 1.31 17.70
CA GLY A 67 -5.55 1.08 18.38
C GLY A 67 -6.40 2.34 18.48
N ASP A 68 -7.38 2.27 19.37
CA ASP A 68 -8.32 3.34 19.72
C ASP A 68 -7.61 4.40 20.58
N VAL A 69 -7.27 5.54 19.99
CA VAL A 69 -6.68 6.68 20.71
C VAL A 69 -7.76 7.64 21.21
N LEU A 70 -8.95 7.61 20.60
CA LEU A 70 -10.07 8.49 20.93
C LEU A 70 -10.97 7.95 22.06
N GLY A 71 -10.93 6.65 22.30
CA GLY A 71 -11.64 5.94 23.36
C GLY A 71 -13.13 5.73 23.09
N ASP A 72 -13.57 5.76 21.83
CA ASP A 72 -14.98 5.64 21.45
C ASP A 72 -15.33 4.26 20.86
N SER A 73 -14.65 3.80 19.81
CA SER A 73 -14.56 2.41 19.36
C SER A 73 -13.77 2.31 18.04
N GLY A 74 -12.93 1.29 17.94
CA GLY A 74 -12.26 0.94 16.68
C GLY A 74 -10.82 1.42 16.63
N ASP A 75 -10.13 1.09 15.55
CA ASP A 75 -8.73 1.48 15.38
C ASP A 75 -8.65 2.84 14.67
N ASP A 76 -7.95 3.78 15.30
CA ASP A 76 -7.66 5.08 14.69
C ASP A 76 -6.43 4.96 13.80
N PHE A 77 -6.58 5.35 12.53
CA PHE A 77 -5.50 5.35 11.55
C PHE A 77 -4.99 6.77 11.31
N ASP A 78 -3.72 6.91 10.95
CA ASP A 78 -3.17 8.20 10.52
C ASP A 78 -4.05 8.87 9.45
N THR A 79 -4.22 10.18 9.55
CA THR A 79 -5.01 10.96 8.59
C THR A 79 -4.30 11.06 7.25
N SER A 80 -5.05 11.27 6.16
CA SER A 80 -4.48 11.30 4.80
C SER A 80 -3.33 12.30 4.60
N GLU A 81 -3.36 13.44 5.30
CA GLU A 81 -2.32 14.48 5.23
C GLU A 81 -1.08 14.17 6.09
N HIS A 82 -1.19 13.23 7.03
CA HIS A 82 -0.11 12.84 7.94
C HIS A 82 0.33 11.38 7.76
N ALA A 83 -0.16 10.71 6.72
CA ALA A 83 0.27 9.37 6.36
C ALA A 83 1.75 9.34 5.95
N GLU A 84 2.45 8.28 6.32
CA GLU A 84 3.88 8.12 6.00
C GLU A 84 4.03 7.73 4.52
N TRP A 85 4.84 8.49 3.78
CA TRP A 85 5.13 8.19 2.37
C TRP A 85 6.00 6.93 2.23
N LEU A 86 5.61 6.01 1.35
CA LEU A 86 6.37 4.79 1.06
C LEU A 86 7.14 4.88 -0.26
N CYS A 87 6.43 5.14 -1.35
CA CYS A 87 7.03 5.22 -2.67
C CYS A 87 6.09 5.86 -3.69
N ARG A 88 6.69 6.28 -4.81
CA ARG A 88 6.00 6.53 -6.08
C ARG A 88 6.40 5.46 -7.09
N LEU A 89 5.44 4.97 -7.87
CA LEU A 89 5.67 4.11 -9.03
C LEU A 89 5.15 4.80 -10.29
N ASP A 90 5.99 4.87 -11.31
CA ASP A 90 5.68 5.44 -12.62
C ASP A 90 5.46 4.31 -13.63
N THR A 91 4.25 4.24 -14.19
CA THR A 91 3.87 3.21 -15.17
C THR A 91 4.26 3.59 -16.61
N TYR A 92 4.86 4.76 -16.83
CA TYR A 92 5.27 5.17 -18.17
C TYR A 92 6.72 4.76 -18.47
N ALA A 93 6.89 3.66 -19.20
CA ALA A 93 8.19 3.03 -19.51
C ALA A 93 9.20 3.92 -20.27
N THR A 94 8.78 5.07 -20.81
CA THR A 94 9.71 6.03 -21.44
C THR A 94 10.43 6.90 -20.40
N ASN A 95 9.88 7.07 -19.20
CA ASN A 95 10.55 7.77 -18.12
C ASN A 95 11.66 6.91 -17.51
N THR A 96 12.57 7.53 -16.75
CA THR A 96 13.62 6.82 -16.00
C THR A 96 13.70 7.39 -14.59
N PRO A 97 13.26 6.66 -13.55
CA PRO A 97 12.66 5.32 -13.60
C PRO A 97 11.19 5.34 -14.11
N GLY A 98 10.81 4.35 -14.92
CA GLY A 98 9.43 4.10 -15.36
C GLY A 98 9.34 2.71 -16.02
N GLU A 99 8.26 1.96 -15.76
CA GLU A 99 8.05 0.60 -16.29
C GLU A 99 6.57 0.23 -16.23
N ASP A 100 6.07 -0.62 -17.12
CA ASP A 100 4.70 -1.15 -17.05
C ASP A 100 4.68 -2.68 -17.22
N PRO A 101 4.23 -3.45 -16.22
CA PRO A 101 3.81 -3.03 -14.88
C PRO A 101 5.01 -2.62 -14.01
N ALA A 102 4.89 -1.50 -13.29
CA ALA A 102 5.86 -1.07 -12.30
C ALA A 102 5.74 -1.90 -11.01
N ARG A 103 6.86 -2.43 -10.51
CA ARG A 103 6.88 -3.22 -9.27
C ARG A 103 7.98 -2.78 -8.32
N LYS A 104 7.69 -2.79 -7.03
CA LYS A 104 8.66 -2.48 -5.98
C LYS A 104 8.30 -3.17 -4.67
N THR A 105 9.33 -3.59 -3.94
CA THR A 105 9.19 -4.03 -2.55
C THR A 105 9.69 -2.92 -1.63
N VAL A 106 8.85 -2.52 -0.67
CA VAL A 106 9.18 -1.48 0.32
C VAL A 106 9.21 -2.11 1.71
N PRO A 107 10.31 -1.97 2.47
CA PRO A 107 10.35 -2.42 3.85
C PRO A 107 9.43 -1.56 4.73
N LEU A 108 8.79 -2.19 5.71
CA LEU A 108 7.93 -1.55 6.70
C LEU A 108 8.48 -1.81 8.10
N ARG A 109 8.57 -0.74 8.91
CA ARG A 109 8.90 -0.84 10.33
C ARG A 109 7.64 -1.15 11.14
N VAL A 110 7.26 -2.43 11.16
CA VAL A 110 6.00 -2.89 11.74
C VAL A 110 6.03 -3.06 13.26
N ARG A 111 7.21 -3.17 13.87
CA ARG A 111 7.36 -3.37 15.31
C ARG A 111 6.71 -2.22 16.10
N GLY A 112 5.80 -2.58 17.02
CA GLY A 112 5.09 -1.62 17.87
C GLY A 112 3.85 -0.99 17.20
N LYS A 113 3.40 -1.52 16.07
CA LYS A 113 2.18 -1.11 15.36
C LYS A 113 1.12 -2.22 15.47
N LYS A 114 -0.16 -1.85 15.57
CA LYS A 114 -1.28 -2.82 15.66
C LYS A 114 -1.80 -3.21 14.29
N ALA A 115 -2.00 -2.22 13.42
CA ALA A 115 -2.55 -2.41 12.09
C ALA A 115 -2.06 -1.30 11.16
N PHE A 116 -2.31 -1.47 9.86
CA PHE A 116 -2.14 -0.39 8.89
C PHE A 116 -3.20 -0.43 7.79
N LYS A 117 -3.36 0.70 7.13
CA LYS A 117 -3.97 0.80 5.80
C LYS A 117 -2.93 1.36 4.85
N LEU A 118 -2.94 0.91 3.60
CA LEU A 118 -2.28 1.60 2.51
C LEU A 118 -3.25 2.61 1.90
N ALA A 119 -2.77 3.83 1.73
CA ALA A 119 -3.44 4.87 0.97
C ALA A 119 -2.76 5.00 -0.39
N ALA A 120 -3.53 4.89 -1.47
CA ALA A 120 -3.03 5.00 -2.83
C ALA A 120 -3.70 6.18 -3.54
N GLN A 121 -2.90 6.95 -4.27
CA GLN A 121 -3.37 8.07 -5.05
C GLN A 121 -2.76 8.00 -6.45
N ALA A 122 -3.61 7.96 -7.46
CA ALA A 122 -3.18 8.16 -8.83
C ALA A 122 -3.03 9.65 -9.12
N ALA A 123 -1.98 10.06 -9.82
CA ALA A 123 -1.85 11.45 -10.25
C ALA A 123 -2.72 11.77 -11.48
N GLN A 124 -3.11 10.75 -12.27
CA GLN A 124 -3.92 10.93 -13.47
C GLN A 124 -5.44 10.96 -13.21
N GLY A 125 -6.17 11.72 -14.04
CA GLY A 125 -7.63 11.84 -14.00
C GLY A 125 -8.37 11.07 -15.11
N ALA A 126 -9.40 10.33 -14.70
CA ALA A 126 -10.56 9.75 -15.41
C ALA A 126 -10.36 8.82 -16.61
N SER A 127 -9.44 9.07 -17.54
CA SER A 127 -9.38 8.32 -18.81
C SER A 127 -8.45 7.11 -18.80
N ARG A 128 -7.52 7.03 -17.83
CA ARG A 128 -6.50 5.98 -17.73
C ARG A 128 -6.51 5.39 -16.32
N ALA A 129 -6.62 4.06 -16.27
CA ALA A 129 -6.73 3.32 -15.02
C ALA A 129 -5.45 2.54 -14.75
N ILE A 130 -4.96 2.59 -13.52
CA ILE A 130 -3.85 1.75 -13.05
C ILE A 130 -4.42 0.74 -12.05
N THR A 131 -4.25 -0.54 -12.36
CA THR A 131 -4.61 -1.63 -11.46
C THR A 131 -3.51 -1.80 -10.42
N LEU A 132 -3.84 -1.57 -9.15
CA LEU A 132 -2.96 -1.73 -8.00
C LEU A 132 -3.22 -3.06 -7.30
N ARG A 133 -2.15 -3.81 -7.03
CA ARG A 133 -2.15 -5.01 -6.17
C ARG A 133 -1.01 -4.90 -5.17
N VAL A 134 -1.27 -5.28 -3.92
CA VAL A 134 -0.24 -5.26 -2.87
C VAL A 134 -0.31 -6.52 -2.03
N ARG A 135 0.87 -7.06 -1.70
CA ARG A 135 1.02 -8.16 -0.75
C ARG A 135 1.88 -7.70 0.41
N TYR A 136 1.37 -7.87 1.63
CA TYR A 136 2.13 -7.69 2.86
C TYR A 136 2.82 -8.99 3.25
N VAL A 137 4.06 -8.87 3.72
CA VAL A 137 4.86 -9.96 4.25
C VAL A 137 5.39 -9.56 5.62
N GLY A 138 4.92 -10.22 6.68
CA GLY A 138 5.44 -10.10 8.04
C GLY A 138 6.44 -11.22 8.33
N THR A 139 7.49 -10.92 9.09
CA THR A 139 8.52 -11.88 9.49
C THR A 139 8.73 -11.87 11.00
N ARG A 140 8.97 -13.06 11.55
CA ARG A 140 9.19 -13.27 12.98
C ARG A 140 10.59 -13.82 13.21
N GLY A 141 11.38 -13.07 13.99
CA GLY A 141 12.64 -13.54 14.55
C GLY A 141 12.39 -14.46 15.74
N GLN A 142 13.33 -15.36 16.01
CA GLN A 142 13.32 -16.20 17.21
C GLN A 142 13.62 -15.38 18.47
#